data_AF-A0A8J8CT47-F1
#
_entry.id   AF-A0A8J8CT47-F1
#
_cell.length_a   1.000
_cell.length_b   1.000
_cell.length_c   1.000
_cell.angle_alpha   90.00
_cell.angle_beta   90.00
_cell.angle_gamma   90.00
#
_symmetry.space_group_name_H-M   'P 1'
#
loop_
_entity.id
_entity.type
_entity.pdbx_description
1 polymer ?
#
loop_
_entity_poly.entity_id
_entity_poly.type
_entity_poly.pdbx_seq_one_letter_code
_entity_poly.pdbx_strand_id
1 'polypeptide(L)'
;MAFSNSKQGAISWETEVPREALAALANERRRTLLGVLERQSPASPTELATRVAATEDDTARSAVPAERRTAVERTLHHRHLPTLEDARLLHWTDGTVTLGRRAPLEVWEFVQTFETDAVDWDDLFSILESERCRTILSTLASAATPIDRTELAATVASGAPFDATTVDETEVELHHGLLPKLERIDLLAYDSDAGVVHPADGIETVDRVVSSVAN
;
A
#
# COMPACT_ATOMS: atom_id res chain seq x y z
N MET A 1 17.77 -11.24 -37.47
CA MET A 1 16.67 -10.66 -36.68
C MET A 1 16.04 -11.77 -35.87
N ALA A 2 16.22 -11.74 -34.56
CA ALA A 2 15.51 -12.60 -33.61
C ALA A 2 15.08 -11.68 -32.48
N PHE A 3 13.77 -11.46 -32.34
CA PHE A 3 13.20 -10.67 -31.26
C PHE A 3 13.23 -11.51 -29.99
N SER A 4 14.16 -11.16 -29.11
CA SER A 4 14.17 -11.57 -27.70
C SER A 4 13.02 -10.85 -27.01
N ASN A 5 11.91 -11.54 -26.74
CA ASN A 5 10.82 -10.97 -25.96
C ASN A 5 11.06 -11.28 -24.48
N SER A 6 11.76 -10.36 -23.82
CA SER A 6 12.04 -10.37 -22.39
C SER A 6 10.74 -10.21 -21.59
N LYS A 7 10.08 -11.31 -21.23
CA LYS A 7 9.10 -11.36 -20.12
C LYS A 7 9.82 -11.70 -18.80
N GLN A 8 10.86 -10.95 -18.48
CA GLN A 8 11.46 -10.91 -17.13
C GLN A 8 11.19 -9.52 -16.56
N GLY A 9 10.11 -9.43 -15.80
CA GLY A 9 9.69 -8.21 -15.13
C GLY A 9 8.37 -8.39 -14.39
N ALA A 10 8.02 -9.62 -14.00
CA ALA A 10 6.99 -9.80 -13.00
C ALA A 10 7.62 -9.32 -11.70
N ILE A 11 7.29 -8.10 -11.28
CA ILE A 11 7.59 -7.58 -9.95
C ILE A 11 7.22 -8.70 -8.98
N SER A 12 8.13 -9.14 -8.12
CA SER A 12 7.79 -10.09 -7.07
C SER A 12 7.30 -9.29 -5.88
N TRP A 13 6.01 -8.96 -5.90
CA TRP A 13 5.13 -8.54 -4.80
C TRP A 13 5.48 -9.18 -3.45
N GLU A 14 5.99 -10.42 -3.48
CA GLU A 14 6.33 -11.25 -2.35
C GLU A 14 7.73 -10.95 -1.79
N THR A 15 8.68 -10.48 -2.61
CA THR A 15 10.11 -10.41 -2.24
C THR A 15 10.64 -9.00 -1.98
N GLU A 16 10.03 -7.95 -2.55
CA GLU A 16 10.64 -6.61 -2.49
C GLU A 16 9.99 -5.64 -1.49
N VAL A 17 8.69 -5.77 -1.17
CA VAL A 17 8.02 -4.86 -0.23
C VAL A 17 7.78 -5.53 1.13
N PRO A 18 8.43 -5.06 2.22
CA PRO A 18 8.24 -5.61 3.55
C PRO A 18 6.82 -5.39 4.07
N ARG A 19 6.25 -6.40 4.73
CA ARG A 19 4.94 -6.32 5.36
C ARG A 19 4.82 -5.15 6.35
N GLU A 20 5.90 -4.86 7.06
CA GLU A 20 5.97 -3.76 8.03
C GLU A 20 5.83 -2.39 7.36
N ALA A 21 6.36 -2.24 6.14
CA ALA A 21 6.20 -1.02 5.37
C ALA A 21 4.75 -0.84 4.91
N LEU A 22 4.10 -1.89 4.42
CA LEU A 22 2.69 -1.85 4.02
C LEU A 22 1.78 -1.56 5.22
N ALA A 23 2.01 -2.22 6.35
CA ALA A 23 1.27 -1.98 7.58
C ALA A 23 1.47 -0.56 8.12
N ALA A 24 2.68 0.00 7.98
CA ALA A 24 2.92 1.39 8.29
C ALA A 24 2.16 2.32 7.33
N LEU A 25 2.13 2.03 6.04
CA LEU A 25 1.42 2.86 5.05
C LEU A 25 -0.11 2.77 5.16
N ALA A 26 -0.69 1.77 5.83
CA ALA A 26 -2.14 1.66 6.08
C ALA A 26 -2.74 2.72 7.02
N ASN A 27 -1.95 3.68 7.52
CA ASN A 27 -2.47 4.77 8.35
C ASN A 27 -2.30 6.12 7.65
N GLU A 28 -3.41 6.79 7.42
CA GLU A 28 -3.47 8.12 6.79
C GLU A 28 -2.46 9.12 7.36
N ARG A 29 -2.42 9.32 8.69
CA ARG A 29 -1.47 10.25 9.32
C ARG A 29 -0.01 9.92 9.02
N ARG A 30 0.36 8.63 8.94
CA ARG A 30 1.72 8.21 8.57
C ARG A 30 2.03 8.54 7.12
N ARG A 31 1.07 8.36 6.21
CA ARG A 31 1.21 8.79 4.80
C ARG A 31 1.35 10.32 4.72
N THR A 32 0.49 11.06 5.41
CA THR A 32 0.55 12.53 5.50
C THR A 32 1.90 13.02 6.04
N LEU A 33 2.44 12.36 7.06
CA LEU A 33 3.77 12.66 7.61
C LEU A 33 4.86 12.50 6.55
N LEU A 34 4.91 11.35 5.87
CA LEU A 34 5.90 11.10 4.82
C LEU A 34 5.80 12.13 3.71
N GLY A 35 4.57 12.50 3.31
CA GLY A 35 4.34 13.51 2.30
C GLY A 35 4.72 14.94 2.67
N VAL A 36 4.46 15.38 3.91
CA VAL A 36 4.96 16.70 4.37
C VAL A 36 6.46 16.70 4.55
N LEU A 37 7.05 15.56 4.90
CA LEU A 37 8.49 15.39 5.05
C LEU A 37 9.18 15.42 3.69
N GLU A 38 8.64 14.73 2.68
CA GLU A 38 9.17 14.74 1.32
C GLU A 38 9.30 16.14 0.75
N ARG A 39 8.23 16.93 0.84
CA ARG A 39 8.23 18.31 0.33
C ARG A 39 9.28 19.20 1.00
N GLN A 40 9.61 18.92 2.26
CA GLN A 40 10.46 19.77 3.10
C GLN A 40 11.26 18.94 4.12
N SER A 41 12.24 18.18 3.61
CA SER A 41 13.21 17.41 4.41
C SER A 41 14.56 18.12 4.45
N PRO A 42 15.33 18.05 5.55
CA PRO A 42 14.98 17.46 6.84
C PRO A 42 13.99 18.32 7.65
N ALA A 43 13.37 17.74 8.68
CA ALA A 43 12.47 18.47 9.58
C ALA A 43 12.55 17.98 11.03
N SER A 44 12.25 18.85 11.99
CA SER A 44 12.06 18.47 13.39
C SER A 44 10.66 17.88 13.65
N PRO A 45 10.46 17.08 14.72
CA PRO A 45 9.14 16.58 15.11
C PRO A 45 8.09 17.69 15.32
N THR A 46 8.50 18.84 15.87
CA THR A 46 7.62 20.00 16.08
C THR A 46 7.16 20.62 14.75
N GLU A 47 8.08 20.77 13.78
CA GLU A 47 7.74 21.25 12.45
C GLU A 47 6.83 20.27 11.71
N LEU A 48 7.14 18.98 11.78
CA LEU A 48 6.30 17.92 11.22
C LEU A 48 4.91 17.94 11.84
N ALA A 49 4.79 18.07 13.16
CA ALA A 49 3.50 18.12 13.83
C ALA A 49 2.64 19.28 13.34
N THR A 50 3.25 20.45 13.12
CA THR A 50 2.56 21.61 12.56
C THR A 50 2.10 21.37 11.13
N ARG A 51 2.97 20.80 10.28
CA ARG A 51 2.68 20.55 8.86
C ARG A 51 1.63 19.45 8.69
N VAL A 52 1.72 18.38 9.48
CA VAL A 52 0.73 17.28 9.50
C VAL A 52 -0.61 17.82 9.97
N ALA A 53 -0.68 18.51 11.11
CA ALA A 53 -1.93 19.09 11.60
C ALA A 53 -2.59 20.04 10.59
N ALA A 54 -1.79 20.91 9.95
CA ALA A 54 -2.27 21.81 8.91
C ALA A 54 -2.86 21.06 7.71
N THR A 55 -2.24 19.93 7.32
CA THR A 55 -2.71 19.13 6.18
C THR A 55 -3.99 18.36 6.54
N GLU A 56 -4.03 17.74 7.72
CA GLU A 56 -5.21 16.99 8.19
C GLU A 56 -6.43 17.87 8.43
N ASP A 57 -6.21 19.09 8.94
CA ASP A 57 -7.30 20.01 9.30
C ASP A 57 -7.65 20.96 8.13
N ASP A 58 -7.08 20.74 6.94
CA ASP A 58 -7.17 21.59 5.74
C ASP A 58 -7.06 23.10 6.06
N THR A 59 -5.95 23.48 6.69
CA THR A 59 -5.74 24.84 7.17
C THR A 59 -4.32 25.34 6.99
N ALA A 60 -4.13 26.65 7.10
CA ALA A 60 -2.80 27.24 7.05
C ALA A 60 -1.99 26.83 8.30
N ARG A 61 -0.68 26.60 8.13
CA ARG A 61 0.24 26.27 9.24
C ARG A 61 0.21 27.29 10.38
N SER A 62 -0.02 28.57 10.07
CA SER A 62 -0.14 29.65 11.05
C SER A 62 -1.47 29.64 11.81
N ALA A 63 -2.50 29.00 11.26
CA ALA A 63 -3.83 28.88 11.86
C ALA A 63 -3.99 27.63 12.76
N VAL A 64 -3.01 26.72 12.76
CA VAL A 64 -3.04 25.52 13.62
C VAL A 64 -2.92 25.92 15.11
N PRO A 65 -3.91 25.57 15.95
CA PRO A 65 -3.86 25.84 17.39
C PRO A 65 -2.66 25.18 18.08
N ALA A 66 -2.15 25.81 19.14
CA ALA A 66 -0.98 25.30 19.86
C ALA A 66 -1.24 23.92 20.48
N GLU A 67 -2.43 23.71 21.04
CA GLU A 67 -2.87 22.46 21.64
C GLU A 67 -2.90 21.33 20.60
N ARG A 68 -3.36 21.65 19.38
CA ARG A 68 -3.39 20.71 18.26
C ARG A 68 -1.99 20.29 17.84
N ARG A 69 -1.05 21.25 17.72
CA ARG A 69 0.36 20.96 17.41
C ARG A 69 0.98 20.04 18.47
N THR A 70 0.83 20.37 19.75
CA THR A 70 1.37 19.57 20.86
C THR A 70 0.78 18.17 20.89
N ALA A 71 -0.54 18.03 20.63
CA ALA A 71 -1.19 16.73 20.56
C ALA A 71 -0.64 15.88 19.41
N VAL A 72 -0.48 16.44 18.21
CA VAL A 72 0.12 15.74 17.07
C VAL A 72 1.56 15.37 17.36
N GLU A 73 2.39 16.30 17.82
CA GLU A 73 3.80 16.08 18.13
C GLU A 73 3.97 14.91 19.10
N ARG A 74 3.17 14.86 20.16
CA ARG A 74 3.16 13.75 21.11
C ARG A 74 2.84 12.41 20.43
N THR A 75 1.84 12.38 19.54
CA THR A 75 1.51 11.16 18.79
C THR A 75 2.59 10.78 17.78
N LEU A 76 3.25 11.76 17.15
CA LEU A 76 4.37 11.52 16.24
C LEU A 76 5.51 10.86 17.00
N HIS A 77 5.91 11.46 18.12
CA HIS A 77 7.03 10.99 18.93
C HIS A 77 6.82 9.56 19.47
N HIS A 78 5.64 9.26 20.00
CA HIS A 78 5.43 7.98 20.70
C HIS A 78 4.89 6.86 19.82
N ARG A 79 4.32 7.18 18.64
CA ARG A 79 3.63 6.19 17.80
C ARG A 79 4.12 6.21 16.36
N HIS A 80 4.02 7.35 15.68
CA HIS A 80 4.20 7.35 14.23
C HIS A 80 5.67 7.29 13.81
N LEU A 81 6.55 8.08 14.43
CA LEU A 81 7.98 8.08 14.10
C LEU A 81 8.63 6.72 14.40
N PRO A 82 8.43 6.09 15.59
CA PRO A 82 8.98 4.75 15.85
C PRO A 82 8.52 3.71 14.83
N THR A 83 7.21 3.64 14.53
CA THR A 83 6.69 2.67 13.55
C THR A 83 7.26 2.89 12.14
N LEU A 84 7.44 4.15 11.72
CA LEU A 84 8.00 4.47 10.41
C LEU A 84 9.51 4.21 10.33
N GLU A 85 10.25 4.40 11.44
CA GLU A 85 11.66 4.01 11.56
C GLU A 85 11.82 2.49 11.45
N ASP A 86 11.02 1.72 12.21
CA ASP A 86 11.04 0.25 12.20
C ASP A 86 10.77 -0.30 10.78
N ALA A 87 9.88 0.36 10.04
CA ALA A 87 9.58 0.06 8.64
C ALA A 87 10.64 0.56 7.64
N ARG A 88 11.63 1.35 8.09
CA ARG A 88 12.66 2.03 7.28
C ARG A 88 12.10 3.03 6.26
N LEU A 89 10.93 3.60 6.54
CA LEU A 89 10.27 4.62 5.74
C LEU A 89 10.78 6.02 6.07
N LEU A 90 11.34 6.23 7.25
CA LEU A 90 12.07 7.43 7.64
C LEU A 90 13.32 7.08 8.43
N HIS A 91 14.15 8.08 8.67
CA HIS A 91 15.19 8.05 9.69
C HIS A 91 14.96 9.18 10.70
N TRP A 92 14.98 8.87 11.99
CA TRP A 92 14.81 9.81 13.09
C TRP A 92 15.95 9.69 14.08
N THR A 93 16.83 10.69 14.08
CA THR A 93 18.01 10.75 14.96
C THR A 93 18.25 12.18 15.43
N ASP A 94 18.67 12.36 16.68
CA ASP A 94 19.02 13.66 17.28
C ASP A 94 17.99 14.78 17.03
N GLY A 95 16.69 14.43 17.10
CA GLY A 95 15.60 15.40 16.90
C GLY A 95 15.39 15.83 15.44
N THR A 96 16.06 15.19 14.49
CA THR A 96 15.93 15.41 13.05
C THR A 96 15.31 14.21 12.38
N VAL A 97 14.31 14.44 11.54
CA VAL A 97 13.62 13.43 10.75
C VAL A 97 13.94 13.64 9.27
N THR A 98 14.37 12.57 8.58
CA THR A 98 14.62 12.54 7.14
C THR A 98 13.89 11.35 6.51
N LEU A 99 13.69 11.37 5.20
CA LEU A 99 13.14 10.22 4.49
C LEU A 99 14.08 9.01 4.54
N GLY A 100 13.49 7.83 4.65
CA GLY A 100 14.19 6.56 4.64
C GLY A 100 14.35 6.03 3.23
N ARG A 101 15.19 5.01 3.05
CA ARG A 101 15.45 4.41 1.74
C ARG A 101 14.19 3.85 1.06
N ARG A 102 13.22 3.38 1.86
CA ARG A 102 11.96 2.80 1.36
C ARG A 102 10.81 3.79 1.31
N ALA A 103 11.07 5.08 1.54
CA ALA A 103 10.02 6.08 1.45
C ALA A 103 9.50 6.11 0.01
N PRO A 104 8.20 5.94 -0.22
CA PRO A 104 7.66 5.90 -1.57
C PRO A 104 7.49 7.33 -2.08
N LEU A 105 8.60 7.91 -2.56
CA LEU A 105 8.68 9.31 -3.01
C LEU A 105 7.68 9.58 -4.14
N GLU A 106 7.55 8.64 -5.08
CA GLU A 106 6.62 8.79 -6.20
C GLU A 106 5.14 8.63 -5.79
N VAL A 107 4.83 7.94 -4.69
CA VAL A 107 3.44 7.66 -4.30
C VAL A 107 2.73 8.89 -3.76
N TRP A 108 3.44 9.87 -3.21
CA TRP A 108 2.78 11.00 -2.56
C TRP A 108 2.27 12.06 -3.53
N GLU A 109 2.98 12.30 -4.64
CA GLU A 109 2.42 13.05 -5.78
C GLU A 109 1.18 12.32 -6.33
N PHE A 110 1.20 10.99 -6.34
CA PHE A 110 0.06 10.15 -6.75
C PHE A 110 -1.14 10.22 -5.78
N VAL A 111 -0.93 10.14 -4.46
CA VAL A 111 -2.02 10.21 -3.46
C VAL A 111 -2.73 11.56 -3.51
N GLN A 112 -2.01 12.66 -3.80
CA GLN A 112 -2.62 13.98 -3.98
C GLN A 112 -3.22 14.20 -5.38
N THR A 113 -2.67 13.57 -6.42
CA THR A 113 -3.15 13.70 -7.81
C THR A 113 -4.34 12.79 -8.12
N PHE A 114 -4.38 11.62 -7.48
CA PHE A 114 -5.47 10.64 -7.57
C PHE A 114 -6.34 10.69 -6.32
N GLU A 115 -6.65 11.89 -5.85
CA GLU A 115 -7.90 12.17 -5.13
C GLU A 115 -9.09 11.91 -6.09
N THR A 116 -9.14 10.70 -6.62
CA THR A 116 -10.29 10.13 -7.28
C THR A 116 -10.96 9.39 -6.13
N ASP A 117 -12.20 9.76 -5.81
CA ASP A 117 -13.04 9.19 -4.75
C ASP A 117 -13.23 7.65 -4.81
N ALA A 118 -12.44 6.91 -5.60
CA ALA A 118 -12.58 5.50 -5.91
C ALA A 118 -11.76 4.56 -5.01
N VAL A 119 -10.58 4.98 -4.50
CA VAL A 119 -9.69 4.06 -3.75
C VAL A 119 -9.45 4.55 -2.34
N ASP A 120 -9.98 3.80 -1.37
CA ASP A 120 -9.61 3.95 0.04
C ASP A 120 -8.19 3.39 0.28
N TRP A 121 -7.25 4.29 0.55
CA TRP A 121 -5.84 3.93 0.75
C TRP A 121 -5.59 3.14 2.04
N ASP A 122 -6.36 3.36 3.11
CA ASP A 122 -6.23 2.58 4.34
C ASP A 122 -6.61 1.12 4.05
N ASP A 123 -7.72 0.92 3.33
CA ASP A 123 -8.17 -0.39 2.90
C ASP A 123 -7.19 -1.05 1.92
N LEU A 124 -6.67 -0.29 0.95
CA LEU A 124 -5.71 -0.81 -0.02
C LEU A 124 -4.44 -1.33 0.68
N PHE A 125 -3.81 -0.52 1.52
CA PHE A 125 -2.60 -0.94 2.21
C PHE A 125 -2.88 -2.08 3.20
N SER A 126 -4.03 -2.08 3.88
CA SER A 126 -4.45 -3.21 4.72
C SER A 126 -4.64 -4.51 3.93
N ILE A 127 -5.14 -4.42 2.70
CA ILE A 127 -5.23 -5.55 1.77
C ILE A 127 -3.83 -6.04 1.38
N LEU A 128 -2.92 -5.12 1.06
CA LEU A 128 -1.55 -5.46 0.67
C LEU A 128 -0.72 -6.07 1.82
N GLU A 129 -1.08 -5.84 3.08
CA GLU A 129 -0.49 -6.56 4.23
C GLU A 129 -0.67 -8.08 4.14
N SER A 130 -1.69 -8.56 3.43
CA SER A 130 -1.95 -9.98 3.19
C SER A 130 -1.09 -10.49 2.04
N GLU A 131 -0.28 -11.51 2.31
CA GLU A 131 0.47 -12.23 1.29
C GLU A 131 -0.46 -12.84 0.23
N ARG A 132 -1.58 -13.45 0.64
CA ARG A 132 -2.57 -14.00 -0.30
C ARG A 132 -3.15 -12.95 -1.24
N CYS A 133 -3.49 -11.76 -0.72
CA CYS A 133 -3.98 -10.68 -1.58
C CYS A 133 -2.90 -10.20 -2.56
N ARG A 134 -1.64 -10.13 -2.12
CA ARG A 134 -0.53 -9.81 -3.02
C ARG A 134 -0.36 -10.88 -4.11
N THR A 135 -0.46 -12.16 -3.77
CA THR A 135 -0.40 -13.27 -4.75
C THR A 135 -1.60 -13.25 -5.71
N ILE A 136 -2.79 -12.83 -5.27
CA ILE A 136 -3.95 -12.66 -6.16
C ILE A 136 -3.69 -11.52 -7.15
N LEU A 137 -3.38 -10.34 -6.62
CA LEU A 137 -3.17 -9.14 -7.44
C LEU A 137 -2.01 -9.40 -8.41
N SER A 138 -0.92 -9.99 -7.92
CA SER A 138 -0.18 -11.08 -8.53
C SER A 138 -0.17 -11.35 -10.04
N THR A 139 -0.34 -12.65 -10.22
CA THR A 139 -1.32 -13.29 -11.07
C THR A 139 -2.19 -12.34 -11.89
N LEU A 140 -3.06 -11.50 -11.30
CA LEU A 140 -3.97 -10.65 -12.09
C LEU A 140 -3.25 -9.57 -12.93
N ALA A 141 -2.25 -8.86 -12.41
CA ALA A 141 -1.51 -7.88 -13.21
C ALA A 141 -0.66 -8.52 -14.30
N SER A 142 -0.27 -9.78 -14.09
CA SER A 142 0.47 -10.56 -15.09
C SER A 142 -0.44 -11.20 -16.15
N ALA A 143 -1.75 -11.24 -15.90
CA ALA A 143 -2.71 -11.89 -16.78
C ALA A 143 -3.17 -10.96 -17.91
N ALA A 144 -3.11 -11.46 -19.13
CA ALA A 144 -3.60 -10.75 -20.31
C ALA A 144 -5.11 -10.96 -20.55
N THR A 145 -5.72 -11.87 -19.79
CA THR A 145 -7.11 -12.31 -19.93
C THR A 145 -7.72 -12.57 -18.56
N PRO A 146 -9.06 -12.61 -18.46
CA PRO A 146 -9.73 -13.03 -17.23
C PRO A 146 -9.26 -14.42 -16.78
N ILE A 147 -9.20 -14.64 -15.48
CA ILE A 147 -8.69 -15.86 -14.85
C ILE A 147 -9.85 -16.63 -14.23
N ASP A 148 -9.84 -17.95 -14.37
CA ASP A 148 -10.78 -18.83 -13.67
C ASP A 148 -10.50 -18.84 -12.16
N ARG A 149 -11.55 -18.79 -11.33
CA ARG A 149 -11.42 -18.75 -9.87
C ARG A 149 -10.69 -19.98 -9.32
N THR A 150 -10.93 -21.17 -9.88
CA THR A 150 -10.27 -22.40 -9.44
C THR A 150 -8.79 -22.40 -9.84
N GLU A 151 -8.45 -21.87 -11.03
CA GLU A 151 -7.05 -21.64 -11.42
C GLU A 151 -6.35 -20.66 -10.45
N LEU A 152 -7.01 -19.55 -10.15
CA LEU A 152 -6.51 -18.56 -9.18
C LEU A 152 -6.34 -19.15 -7.78
N ALA A 153 -7.29 -19.98 -7.32
CA ALA A 153 -7.21 -20.68 -6.04
C ALA A 153 -5.99 -21.58 -5.97
N ALA A 154 -5.69 -22.33 -7.04
CA ALA A 154 -4.51 -23.19 -7.11
C ALA A 154 -3.21 -22.37 -7.03
N THR A 155 -3.13 -21.23 -7.72
CA THR A 155 -1.97 -20.33 -7.64
C THR A 155 -1.78 -19.80 -6.22
N VAL A 156 -2.83 -19.29 -5.60
CA VAL A 156 -2.77 -18.71 -4.23
C VAL A 156 -2.41 -19.77 -3.19
N ALA A 157 -3.00 -20.97 -3.27
CA ALA A 157 -2.68 -22.08 -2.38
C ALA A 157 -1.21 -22.53 -2.50
N SER A 158 -0.63 -22.42 -3.70
CA SER A 158 0.77 -22.80 -3.94
C SER A 158 1.81 -21.79 -3.43
N GLY A 159 1.42 -20.52 -3.27
CA GLY A 159 2.31 -19.44 -2.82
C GLY A 159 2.46 -19.33 -1.29
N ALA A 160 1.54 -19.91 -0.51
CA ALA A 160 1.57 -19.77 0.95
C ALA A 160 2.69 -20.62 1.60
N PRO A 161 3.56 -20.04 2.46
CA PRO A 161 4.50 -20.85 3.21
C PRO A 161 3.79 -21.61 4.35
N PHE A 162 3.99 -22.94 4.35
CA PHE A 162 3.77 -23.88 5.45
C PHE A 162 2.34 -24.11 6.00
N ASP A 163 1.32 -23.34 5.61
CA ASP A 163 -0.08 -23.68 5.93
C ASP A 163 -0.77 -24.24 4.68
N ALA A 164 -0.96 -25.55 4.65
CA ALA A 164 -1.53 -26.29 3.53
C ALA A 164 -3.06 -26.11 3.49
N THR A 165 -3.52 -24.87 3.28
CA THR A 165 -4.90 -24.64 2.87
C THR A 165 -5.10 -25.36 1.53
N THR A 166 -6.10 -26.24 1.48
CA THR A 166 -6.42 -26.94 0.24
C THR A 166 -6.88 -25.94 -0.83
N VAL A 167 -6.78 -26.33 -2.10
CA VAL A 167 -7.33 -25.52 -3.20
C VAL A 167 -8.81 -25.24 -2.97
N ASP A 168 -9.56 -26.24 -2.47
CA ASP A 168 -10.99 -26.13 -2.17
C ASP A 168 -11.28 -25.09 -1.07
N GLU A 169 -10.53 -25.11 0.04
CA GLU A 169 -10.67 -24.11 1.11
C GLU A 169 -10.30 -22.70 0.63
N THR A 170 -9.24 -22.60 -0.19
CA THR A 170 -8.82 -21.34 -0.81
C THR A 170 -9.90 -20.81 -1.75
N GLU A 171 -10.54 -21.70 -2.53
CA GLU A 171 -11.61 -21.32 -3.45
C GLU A 171 -12.83 -20.77 -2.69
N VAL A 172 -13.20 -21.39 -1.57
CA VAL A 172 -14.26 -20.90 -0.68
C VAL A 172 -13.90 -19.52 -0.11
N GLU A 173 -12.66 -19.33 0.32
CA GLU A 173 -12.15 -18.04 0.83
C GLU A 173 -12.16 -16.97 -0.27
N LEU A 174 -11.74 -17.30 -1.48
CA LEU A 174 -11.79 -16.40 -2.65
C LEU A 174 -13.21 -15.96 -2.94
N HIS A 175 -14.14 -16.91 -3.04
CA HIS A 175 -15.52 -16.64 -3.44
C HIS A 175 -16.28 -15.79 -2.40
N HIS A 176 -16.14 -16.09 -1.12
CA HIS A 176 -16.95 -15.45 -0.07
C HIS A 176 -16.24 -14.31 0.67
N GLY A 177 -14.93 -14.17 0.51
CA GLY A 177 -14.13 -13.21 1.28
C GLY A 177 -13.28 -12.31 0.38
N LEU A 178 -12.23 -12.88 -0.21
CA LEU A 178 -11.17 -12.09 -0.81
C LEU A 178 -11.61 -11.38 -2.10
N LEU A 179 -12.27 -12.08 -3.03
CA LEU A 179 -12.69 -11.45 -4.30
C LEU A 179 -13.74 -10.35 -4.09
N PRO A 180 -14.82 -10.56 -3.29
CA PRO A 180 -15.76 -9.47 -2.99
C PRO A 180 -15.08 -8.27 -2.29
N LYS A 181 -14.09 -8.53 -1.42
CA LYS A 181 -13.35 -7.45 -0.74
C LYS A 181 -12.51 -6.63 -1.71
N LEU A 182 -11.86 -7.28 -2.68
CA LEU A 182 -11.01 -6.63 -3.69
C LEU A 182 -11.85 -5.89 -4.75
N GLU A 183 -13.01 -6.44 -5.11
CA GLU A 183 -13.97 -5.79 -6.01
C GLU A 183 -14.52 -4.48 -5.44
N ARG A 184 -14.80 -4.44 -4.12
CA ARG A 184 -15.30 -3.23 -3.44
C ARG A 184 -14.36 -2.02 -3.56
N ILE A 185 -13.06 -2.25 -3.78
CA ILE A 185 -12.06 -1.18 -3.95
C ILE A 185 -11.57 -1.09 -5.40
N ASP A 186 -12.37 -1.58 -6.35
CA ASP A 186 -12.16 -1.50 -7.79
C ASP A 186 -10.80 -2.07 -8.28
N LEU A 187 -10.24 -3.05 -7.56
CA LEU A 187 -9.01 -3.72 -7.99
C LEU A 187 -9.29 -4.85 -8.98
N LEU A 188 -10.49 -5.40 -8.99
CA LEU A 188 -10.90 -6.45 -9.92
C LEU A 188 -12.42 -6.40 -10.11
N ALA A 189 -12.92 -7.09 -11.12
CA ALA A 189 -14.34 -7.41 -11.24
C ALA A 189 -14.52 -8.93 -11.13
N TYR A 190 -15.47 -9.37 -10.32
CA TYR A 190 -15.66 -10.78 -10.03
C TYR A 190 -17.06 -11.27 -10.46
N ASP A 191 -17.08 -12.11 -11.50
CA ASP A 191 -18.31 -12.80 -11.91
C ASP A 191 -18.47 -14.07 -11.05
N SER A 192 -19.33 -14.00 -10.04
CA SER A 192 -19.62 -15.11 -9.14
C SER A 192 -20.32 -16.28 -9.83
N ASP A 193 -21.12 -15.99 -10.87
CA ASP A 193 -21.92 -16.99 -11.59
C ASP A 193 -21.06 -17.75 -12.59
N ALA A 194 -20.18 -17.05 -13.32
CA ALA A 194 -19.23 -17.66 -14.24
C ALA A 194 -17.98 -18.20 -13.54
N GLY A 195 -17.68 -17.74 -12.32
CA GLY A 195 -16.46 -18.10 -11.60
C GLY A 195 -15.21 -17.46 -12.20
N VAL A 196 -15.33 -16.26 -12.79
CA VAL A 196 -14.25 -15.60 -13.54
C VAL A 196 -13.87 -14.28 -12.88
N VAL A 197 -12.56 -14.03 -12.79
CA VAL A 197 -11.98 -12.81 -12.23
C VAL A 197 -11.35 -11.99 -13.34
N HIS A 198 -11.79 -10.74 -13.48
CA HIS A 198 -11.28 -9.79 -14.46
C HIS A 198 -10.34 -8.79 -13.78
N PRO A 199 -9.12 -8.56 -14.30
CA PRO A 199 -8.31 -7.45 -13.83
C PRO A 199 -9.02 -6.12 -14.14
N ALA A 200 -8.99 -5.19 -13.20
CA ALA A 200 -9.51 -3.84 -13.36
C ALA A 200 -8.36 -2.82 -13.43
N ASP A 201 -8.67 -1.60 -13.87
CA ASP A 201 -7.69 -0.50 -14.01
C ASP A 201 -6.98 -0.17 -12.68
N GLY A 202 -7.62 -0.44 -11.54
CA GLY A 202 -7.04 -0.26 -10.20
C GLY A 202 -5.75 -1.06 -9.97
N ILE A 203 -5.56 -2.19 -10.65
CA ILE A 203 -4.34 -3.02 -10.53
C ILE A 203 -3.09 -2.27 -11.00
N GLU A 204 -3.17 -1.45 -12.05
CA GLU A 204 -2.02 -0.67 -12.53
C GLU A 204 -1.56 0.38 -11.51
N THR A 205 -2.48 0.88 -10.69
CA THR A 205 -2.15 1.77 -9.57
C THR A 205 -1.43 1.02 -8.46
N VAL A 206 -1.89 -0.19 -8.12
CA VAL A 206 -1.22 -1.04 -7.13
C VAL A 206 0.19 -1.41 -7.57
N ASP A 207 0.37 -1.81 -8.82
CA ASP A 207 1.67 -2.22 -9.37
C ASP A 207 2.72 -1.09 -9.26
N ARG A 208 2.32 0.13 -9.60
CA ARG A 208 3.16 1.33 -9.44
C ARG A 208 3.48 1.64 -7.99
N VAL A 209 2.50 1.55 -7.10
CA VAL A 209 2.68 1.79 -5.66
C VAL A 209 3.66 0.78 -5.07
N VAL A 210 3.47 -0.52 -5.34
CA VAL A 210 4.35 -1.60 -4.86
C VAL A 210 5.76 -1.41 -5.39
N SER A 211 5.93 -1.11 -6.68
CA SER A 211 7.24 -0.85 -7.30
C SER A 211 8.00 0.30 -6.67
N SER A 212 7.30 1.34 -6.22
CA SER A 212 7.95 2.50 -5.58
C SER A 212 8.50 2.20 -4.17
N VAL A 213 7.86 1.28 -3.43
CA VAL A 213 8.27 0.92 -2.05
C VAL A 213 9.35 -0.16 -2.06
N ALA A 214 9.44 -0.93 -3.15
CA ALA A 214 10.37 -2.02 -3.37
C ALA A 214 11.85 -1.59 -3.52
N ASN A 215 12.10 -0.38 -4.03
CA ASN A 215 13.44 0.10 -4.42
C ASN A 215 14.29 0.59 -3.23
#